data_AF-A0A6B3N7T0-F1
#
_entry.id   AF-A0A6B3N7T0-F1
#
_cell.length_a   1.000
_cell.length_b   1.000
_cell.length_c   1.000
_cell.angle_alpha   90.00
_cell.angle_beta   90.00
_cell.angle_gamma   90.00
#
_symmetry.space_group_name_H-M   'P 1'
#
loop_
_entity.id
_entity.type
_entity.pdbx_description
1 polymer ?
#
loop_
_entity_poly.entity_id
_entity_poly.type
_entity_poly.pdbx_seq_one_letter_code
_entity_poly.pdbx_strand_id
1 'polypeptide(L)'
;ISIALAFYCFLDTPEDFRLCVSRASLSKYQPQTTAAVCAALSGAYNSVVGIPADWCLGANSLGIGRQRQQLADRLLAVWSGVYSISVPQPRQSLSVTAPRAIR
;
A
#
# COMPACT_ATOMS: atom_id res chain seq x y z
N ILE A 1 -14.87 17.13 9.59
CA ILE A 1 -15.36 17.10 8.19
C ILE A 1 -14.41 16.36 7.25
N SER A 2 -13.09 16.43 7.45
CA SER A 2 -12.07 15.85 6.55
C SER A 2 -12.25 14.36 6.26
N ILE A 3 -12.64 13.58 7.29
CA ILE A 3 -12.94 12.15 7.17
C ILE A 3 -14.18 11.95 6.27
N ALA A 4 -15.29 12.62 6.58
CA ALA A 4 -16.53 12.52 5.79
C ALA A 4 -16.31 12.92 4.32
N LEU A 5 -15.52 13.97 4.05
CA LEU A 5 -15.15 14.35 2.69
C LEU A 5 -14.28 13.31 1.99
N ALA A 6 -13.36 12.65 2.70
CA ALA A 6 -12.55 11.57 2.15
C ALA A 6 -13.43 10.38 1.76
N PHE A 7 -14.38 10.00 2.62
CA PHE A 7 -15.37 8.97 2.31
C PHE A 7 -16.23 9.35 1.11
N TYR A 8 -16.70 10.60 1.05
CA TYR A 8 -17.46 11.09 -0.10
C TYR A 8 -16.67 10.97 -1.42
N CYS A 9 -15.40 11.42 -1.44
CA CYS A 9 -14.56 11.33 -2.63
C CYS A 9 -14.26 9.87 -3.04
N PHE A 10 -14.10 8.98 -2.05
CA PHE A 10 -13.86 7.55 -2.29
C PHE A 10 -15.11 6.84 -2.82
N LEU A 11 -16.27 7.04 -2.17
CA LEU A 11 -17.51 6.36 -2.53
C LEU A 11 -18.08 6.80 -3.88
N ASP A 12 -17.79 8.03 -4.31
CA ASP A 12 -18.23 8.54 -5.62
C ASP A 12 -17.38 7.99 -6.79
N THR A 13 -16.12 7.63 -6.52
CA THR A 13 -15.18 7.12 -7.54
C THR A 13 -14.25 6.05 -6.95
N PRO A 14 -14.76 4.86 -6.57
CA PRO A 14 -13.96 3.87 -5.87
C PRO A 14 -12.95 3.16 -6.79
N GLU A 15 -13.25 2.94 -8.07
CA GLU A 15 -12.41 2.21 -9.02
C GLU A 15 -11.27 3.07 -9.61
N ASP A 16 -11.40 4.40 -9.58
CA ASP A 16 -10.39 5.32 -10.11
C ASP A 16 -9.62 6.01 -8.98
N PHE A 17 -8.48 5.42 -8.61
CA PHE A 17 -7.59 5.94 -7.57
C PHE A 17 -7.15 7.38 -7.84
N ARG A 18 -6.74 7.67 -9.07
CA ARG A 18 -6.19 8.98 -9.42
C ARG A 18 -7.28 10.04 -9.30
N LEU A 19 -8.50 9.73 -9.71
CA LEU A 19 -9.64 10.64 -9.60
C LEU A 19 -10.07 10.86 -8.13
N CYS A 20 -10.22 9.81 -7.31
CA CYS A 20 -10.56 9.98 -5.87
C CYS A 20 -9.55 10.88 -5.16
N VAL A 21 -8.25 10.60 -5.31
CA VAL A 21 -7.20 11.35 -4.60
C VAL A 21 -7.12 12.78 -5.10
N SER A 22 -7.25 13.01 -6.42
CA SER A 22 -7.22 14.36 -6.99
C SER A 22 -8.37 15.22 -6.44
N ARG A 23 -9.60 14.68 -6.40
CA ARG A 23 -10.76 15.38 -5.85
C ARG A 23 -10.59 15.70 -4.36
N ALA A 24 -10.09 14.73 -3.59
CA ALA A 24 -9.81 14.91 -2.17
C ALA A 24 -8.73 15.99 -1.92
N SER A 25 -7.71 16.07 -2.77
CA SER A 25 -6.61 17.05 -2.67
C SER A 25 -7.04 18.48 -3.02
N LEU A 26 -8.08 18.63 -3.84
CA LEU A 26 -8.66 19.92 -4.21
C LEU A 26 -9.69 20.43 -3.18
N SER A 27 -9.94 19.67 -2.10
CA SER A 27 -10.79 20.10 -1.00
C SER A 27 -10.27 21.38 -0.35
N LYS A 28 -11.15 22.37 -0.12
CA LYS A 28 -10.80 23.61 0.59
C LYS A 28 -10.55 23.40 2.09
N TYR A 29 -10.98 22.26 2.64
CA TYR A 29 -10.87 21.97 4.07
C TYR A 29 -9.88 20.83 4.29
N GLN A 30 -8.74 21.16 4.90
CA GLN A 30 -7.66 20.22 5.23
C GLN A 30 -7.32 19.25 4.07
N PRO A 31 -6.97 19.77 2.88
CA PRO A 31 -6.77 18.96 1.67
C PRO A 31 -5.77 17.82 1.88
N GLN A 32 -4.71 18.06 2.65
CA GLN A 32 -3.68 17.06 2.94
C GLN A 32 -4.27 15.87 3.73
N THR A 33 -5.02 16.13 4.79
CA THR A 33 -5.65 15.10 5.62
C THR A 33 -6.73 14.35 4.84
N THR A 34 -7.58 15.07 4.10
CA THR A 34 -8.64 14.47 3.29
C THR A 34 -8.07 13.61 2.16
N ALA A 35 -7.03 14.08 1.47
CA ALA A 35 -6.34 13.30 0.45
C ALA A 35 -5.63 12.07 1.04
N ALA A 36 -4.98 12.20 2.20
CA ALA A 36 -4.32 11.07 2.86
C ALA A 36 -5.32 9.96 3.21
N VAL A 37 -6.50 10.31 3.72
CA VAL A 37 -7.54 9.34 4.04
C VAL A 37 -8.18 8.75 2.77
N CYS A 38 -8.50 9.54 1.72
CA CYS A 38 -9.03 9.00 0.44
C CYS A 38 -8.01 8.05 -0.20
N ALA A 39 -6.73 8.44 -0.22
CA ALA A 39 -5.65 7.62 -0.78
C ALA A 39 -5.47 6.30 -0.01
N ALA A 40 -5.61 6.31 1.31
CA ALA A 40 -5.55 5.08 2.10
C ALA A 40 -6.74 4.14 1.79
N LEU A 41 -7.96 4.67 1.71
CA LEU A 41 -9.16 3.90 1.38
C LEU A 41 -9.09 3.33 -0.05
N SER A 42 -8.81 4.19 -1.02
CA SER A 42 -8.72 3.80 -2.43
C SER A 42 -7.52 2.88 -2.69
N GLY A 43 -6.39 3.07 -2.00
CA GLY A 43 -5.23 2.17 -2.10
C GLY A 43 -5.51 0.79 -1.50
N ALA A 44 -6.28 0.70 -0.41
CA ALA A 44 -6.73 -0.58 0.14
C ALA A 44 -7.71 -1.30 -0.82
N TYR A 45 -8.56 -0.55 -1.52
CA TYR A 45 -9.54 -1.09 -2.48
C TYR A 45 -8.90 -1.52 -3.81
N ASN A 46 -8.08 -0.67 -4.43
CA ASN A 46 -7.51 -0.89 -5.77
C ASN A 46 -6.12 -1.53 -5.78
N SER A 47 -5.52 -1.74 -4.60
CA SER A 47 -4.12 -2.16 -4.44
C SER A 47 -3.10 -1.19 -5.07
N VAL A 48 -1.83 -1.57 -5.05
CA VAL A 48 -0.75 -0.83 -5.75
C VAL A 48 -0.95 -0.77 -7.27
N VAL A 49 -1.70 -1.71 -7.85
CA VAL A 49 -1.97 -1.78 -9.29
C VAL A 49 -2.79 -0.59 -9.78
N GLY A 50 -3.68 -0.04 -8.94
CA GLY A 50 -4.46 1.15 -9.27
C GLY A 50 -3.69 2.46 -9.16
N ILE A 51 -2.46 2.47 -8.62
CA ILE A 51 -1.71 3.69 -8.37
C ILE A 51 -0.89 4.08 -9.62
N PRO A 52 -0.94 5.33 -10.09
CA PRO A 52 -0.12 5.80 -11.20
C PRO A 52 1.39 5.57 -10.96
N ALA A 53 2.07 5.03 -11.97
CA ALA A 53 3.48 4.63 -11.85
C ALA A 53 4.41 5.81 -11.52
N ASP A 54 4.13 6.99 -12.07
CA ASP A 54 4.84 8.24 -11.79
C ASP A 54 4.78 8.63 -10.31
N TRP A 55 3.65 8.39 -9.63
CA TRP A 55 3.50 8.67 -8.20
C TRP A 55 4.30 7.67 -7.35
N CYS A 56 4.28 6.39 -7.72
CA CYS A 56 5.10 5.36 -7.09
C CYS A 56 6.60 5.66 -7.21
N LEU A 57 7.05 6.09 -8.39
CA LEU A 57 8.44 6.47 -8.63
C LEU A 57 8.86 7.68 -7.78
N GLY A 58 8.01 8.71 -7.71
CA GLY A 58 8.26 9.88 -6.85
C GLY A 58 8.31 9.54 -5.36
N ALA A 59 7.44 8.64 -4.88
CA ALA A 59 7.46 8.19 -3.50
C ALA A 59 8.74 7.39 -3.15
N ASN A 60 9.24 6.60 -4.10
CA ASN A 60 10.48 5.84 -3.93
C ASN A 60 11.72 6.73 -3.96
N SER A 61 11.77 7.74 -4.83
CA SER A 61 12.92 8.67 -4.91
C SER A 61 13.08 9.50 -3.63
N LEU A 62 11.99 9.77 -2.92
CA LEU A 62 12.03 10.48 -1.63
C LEU A 62 12.54 9.59 -0.47
N GLY A 63 12.76 8.29 -0.69
CA GLY A 63 13.20 7.35 0.35
C GLY A 63 12.14 7.01 1.41
N ILE A 64 10.98 7.67 1.37
CA ILE A 64 9.89 7.51 2.34
C ILE A 64 9.14 6.18 2.11
N GLY A 65 9.21 5.61 0.90
CA GLY A 65 8.52 4.37 0.53
C GLY A 65 8.90 3.17 1.40
N ARG A 66 10.20 2.93 1.63
CA ARG A 66 10.66 1.72 2.36
C ARG A 66 10.21 1.68 3.80
N GLN A 67 10.35 2.78 4.54
CA GLN A 67 9.93 2.84 5.95
C GLN A 67 8.41 2.65 6.09
N ARG A 68 7.63 3.27 5.20
CA ARG A 68 6.17 3.12 5.18
C ARG A 68 5.73 1.69 4.85
N GLN A 69 6.41 1.04 3.89
CA GLN A 69 6.17 -0.36 3.56
C GLN A 69 6.45 -1.29 4.74
N GLN A 70 7.61 -1.15 5.40
CA GLN A 70 7.95 -1.95 6.58
C GLN A 70 6.93 -1.79 7.72
N LEU A 71 6.44 -0.57 7.95
CA LEU A 71 5.40 -0.33 8.95
C LEU A 71 4.07 -0.97 8.55
N ALA A 72 3.69 -0.87 7.28
CA ALA A 72 2.48 -1.50 6.74
C ALA A 72 2.54 -3.03 6.86
N ASP A 73 3.67 -3.65 6.55
CA ASP A 73 3.89 -5.10 6.70
C ASP A 73 3.73 -5.52 8.17
N ARG A 74 4.29 -4.75 9.10
CA ARG A 74 4.16 -5.01 10.53
C ARG A 74 2.73 -4.85 11.02
N LEU A 75 2.01 -3.82 10.56
CA LEU A 75 0.60 -3.61 10.90
C LEU A 75 -0.26 -4.76 10.38
N LEU A 76 -0.03 -5.20 9.15
CA LEU A 76 -0.74 -6.34 8.56
C LEU A 76 -0.47 -7.63 9.32
N ALA A 77 0.77 -7.87 9.74
CA ALA A 77 1.15 -9.04 10.53
C ALA A 77 0.45 -9.04 11.90
N VAL A 78 0.44 -7.91 12.61
CA VAL A 78 -0.30 -7.78 13.88
C VAL A 78 -1.80 -7.99 13.67
N TRP A 79 -2.38 -7.40 12.63
CA TRP A 79 -3.81 -7.53 12.34
C TRP A 79 -4.21 -8.96 11.94
N SER A 80 -3.35 -9.67 11.21
CA SER A 80 -3.56 -11.08 10.81
C SER A 80 -3.24 -12.09 11.92
N GLY A 81 -2.84 -11.64 13.12
CA GLY A 81 -2.46 -12.52 14.24
C GLY A 81 -1.08 -13.15 14.11
N VAL A 82 -0.29 -12.77 13.10
CA VAL A 82 1.11 -13.20 12.92
C VAL A 82 2.01 -12.22 13.68
N TYR A 83 2.11 -12.40 15.00
CA TYR A 83 2.90 -11.51 15.87
C TYR A 83 4.41 -11.54 15.60
N SER A 84 4.90 -12.52 14.84
CA SER A 84 6.31 -12.65 14.46
C SER A 84 6.43 -12.91 12.95
N ILE A 85 6.64 -11.84 12.18
CA ILE A 85 7.37 -11.98 10.93
C ILE A 85 8.83 -12.16 11.36
N SER A 86 9.23 -13.39 11.62
CA SER A 86 10.65 -13.73 11.60
C SER A 86 11.15 -13.21 10.25
N VAL A 87 11.99 -12.16 10.25
CA VAL A 87 12.68 -11.71 9.03
C VAL A 87 13.20 -12.99 8.39
N PRO A 88 12.79 -13.36 7.17
CA PRO A 88 13.40 -14.48 6.51
C PRO A 88 14.89 -14.16 6.46
N GLN A 89 15.69 -14.92 7.22
CA GLN A 89 17.12 -15.01 6.95
C GLN A 89 17.28 -15.17 5.44
N PRO A 90 18.27 -14.51 4.82
CA PRO A 90 18.50 -14.64 3.38
C PRO A 90 18.42 -16.12 3.07
N ARG A 91 17.41 -16.50 2.25
CA ARG A 91 17.03 -17.89 2.02
C ARG A 91 18.31 -18.67 1.83
N GLN A 92 18.70 -19.47 2.83
CA GLN A 92 19.63 -20.54 2.58
C GLN A 92 18.97 -21.31 1.46
N SER A 93 19.63 -21.31 0.30
CA SER A 93 19.19 -22.01 -0.88
C SER A 93 18.81 -23.41 -0.40
N LEU A 94 17.51 -23.67 -0.27
CA LEU A 94 16.99 -25.01 -0.15
C LEU A 94 17.25 -25.58 -1.54
N SER A 95 18.48 -26.07 -1.71
CA SER A 95 18.91 -26.90 -2.81
C SER A 95 17.99 -28.10 -2.78
N VAL A 96 16.87 -27.98 -3.49
CA VAL A 96 16.05 -29.12 -3.88
C VAL A 96 16.92 -29.89 -4.88
N THR A 97 17.75 -30.77 -4.34
CA THR A 97 18.46 -31.76 -5.14
C THR A 97 17.39 -32.65 -5.78
N ALA A 98 17.31 -32.61 -7.11
CA ALA A 98 16.43 -33.47 -7.89
C ALA A 98 16.67 -34.96 -7.53
N PRO A 99 15.62 -35.79 -7.55
CA PRO A 99 15.70 -37.18 -7.11
C PRO A 99 16.63 -37.97 -8.03
N ARG A 100 17.48 -38.78 -7.40
CA ARG A 100 18.49 -39.67 -7.99
C ARG A 100 17.93 -40.46 -9.18
N ALA A 101 18.55 -40.30 -10.35
CA ALA A 101 18.54 -41.32 -11.38
C ALA A 101 19.30 -42.55 -10.85
N ILE A 102 18.59 -43.65 -10.64
CA ILE A 102 19.18 -44.98 -10.41
C ILE A 102 19.17 -45.66 -11.78
N ARG A 103 20.37 -45.94 -12.30
CA ARG A 103 20.62 -46.91 -13.37
C ARG A 103 20.73 -48.29 -12.74
#